data_AF-A0A7X5SCM5-F1
#
_entry.id   AF-A0A7X5SCM5-F1
#
_cell.length_a   1.000
_cell.length_b   1.000
_cell.length_c   1.000
_cell.angle_alpha   90.00
_cell.angle_beta   90.00
_cell.angle_gamma   90.00
#
_symmetry.space_group_name_H-M   'P 1'
#
loop_
_entity.id
_entity.type
_entity.pdbx_description
1 polymer ?
#
loop_
_entity_poly.entity_id
_entity_poly.type
_entity_poly.pdbx_seq_one_letter_code
_entity_poly.pdbx_strand_id
1 'polypeptide(L)' 'MSAQPISDFHAYPDAAGHFGKFGGRFVAETLIGPLQELAAAYDQARQDP' A
#
# COMPACT_ATOMS: atom_id res chain seq x y z
N MET A 1 1.88 5.65 -22.67
CA MET A 1 1.97 4.88 -21.41
C MET A 1 0.79 3.93 -21.34
N SER A 2 0.98 2.67 -21.71
CA SER A 2 -0.06 1.63 -21.67
C SER A 2 -0.24 1.12 -20.24
N ALA A 3 -1.45 1.22 -19.69
CA ALA A 3 -1.80 0.56 -18.43
C ALA A 3 -1.87 -0.94 -18.69
N GLN A 4 -1.00 -1.74 -18.05
CA GLN A 4 -1.13 -3.19 -18.10
C GLN A 4 -2.35 -3.63 -17.26
N PRO A 5 -3.16 -4.58 -17.75
CA PRO A 5 -4.30 -5.07 -17.01
C PRO A 5 -3.84 -5.83 -15.75
N ILE A 6 -4.54 -5.60 -14.62
CA ILE A 6 -4.30 -6.31 -13.36
C ILE A 6 -4.72 -7.78 -13.55
N SER A 7 -3.74 -8.68 -13.51
CA SER A 7 -3.96 -10.12 -13.74
C SER A 7 -4.21 -10.92 -12.46
N ASP A 8 -3.74 -10.44 -11.31
CA ASP A 8 -3.93 -11.07 -10.01
C ASP A 8 -4.12 -10.00 -8.92
N PHE A 9 -5.32 -9.92 -8.35
CA PHE A 9 -5.63 -8.96 -7.30
C PHE A 9 -5.02 -9.33 -5.94
N HIS A 10 -4.62 -10.59 -5.72
CA HIS A 10 -3.95 -11.00 -4.49
C HIS A 10 -2.49 -10.54 -4.41
N ALA A 11 -1.88 -10.22 -5.56
CA ALA A 11 -0.53 -9.68 -5.65
C ALA A 11 -0.45 -8.16 -5.40
N TYR A 12 -1.58 -7.52 -5.09
CA TYR A 12 -1.68 -6.08 -4.85
C TYR A 12 -2.08 -5.74 -3.40
N PRO A 13 -1.82 -4.50 -2.93
CA PRO A 13 -1.00 -3.49 -3.60
C PRO A 13 0.47 -3.91 -3.75
N ASP A 14 1.22 -3.26 -4.64
CA ASP A 14 2.67 -3.42 -4.66
C ASP A 14 3.31 -2.87 -3.36
N ALA A 15 4.61 -3.10 -3.18
CA ALA A 15 5.33 -2.64 -1.98
C ALA A 15 5.28 -1.12 -1.75
N ALA A 16 5.04 -0.33 -2.80
CA ALA A 16 4.88 1.12 -2.71
C ALA A 16 3.42 1.55 -2.48
N GLY A 17 2.47 0.61 -2.43
CA GLY A 17 1.05 0.87 -2.22
C GLY A 17 0.25 1.12 -3.50
N HIS A 18 0.77 0.78 -4.67
CA HIS A 18 0.07 1.00 -5.94
C HIS A 18 -0.71 -0.23 -6.41
N PHE A 19 -1.83 0.04 -7.06
CA PHE A 19 -2.61 -0.87 -7.89
C PHE A 19 -2.40 -0.46 -9.36
N GLY A 20 -1.40 -1.04 -10.00
CA GLY A 20 -0.94 -0.58 -11.31
C GLY A 20 -0.47 0.87 -11.26
N LYS A 21 -1.13 1.77 -11.99
CA LYS A 21 -0.77 3.20 -12.03
C LYS A 21 -1.43 4.07 -10.94
N PHE A 22 -2.23 3.46 -10.06
CA PHE A 22 -3.05 4.17 -9.08
C PHE A 22 -2.60 3.83 -7.66
N GLY A 23 -2.87 4.70 -6.68
CA GLY A 23 -2.50 4.46 -5.28
C GLY A 23 -1.21 5.17 -4.89
N GLY A 24 -0.41 4.53 -4.04
CA GLY A 24 0.77 5.12 -3.42
C GLY A 24 0.41 6.02 -2.23
N ARG A 25 1.36 6.85 -1.78
CA ARG A 25 1.21 7.76 -0.64
C ARG A 25 1.48 9.20 -1.07
N PHE A 26 0.43 9.97 -1.32
CA PHE A 26 0.51 11.40 -1.59
C PHE A 26 -0.02 12.18 -0.39
N VAL A 27 0.84 12.36 0.62
CA VAL A 27 0.51 12.91 1.93
C VAL A 27 1.55 13.95 2.35
N ALA A 28 1.22 14.78 3.33
CA ALA A 28 2.19 15.70 3.92
C ALA A 28 3.31 14.94 4.67
N GLU A 29 4.52 15.51 4.70
CA GLU A 29 5.69 14.95 5.41
C GLU A 29 5.37 14.62 6.88
N THR A 30 4.58 15.48 7.54
CA THR A 30 4.15 15.31 8.93
C THR A 30 3.29 14.07 9.17
N LEU A 31 2.74 13.47 8.12
CA LEU A 31 1.93 12.25 8.19
C LEU A 31 2.73 10.98 7.87
N ILE A 32 3.98 11.08 7.40
CA ILE A 32 4.75 9.90 7.01
C ILE A 32 4.98 8.96 8.21
N GLY A 33 5.48 9.48 9.33
CA GLY A 33 5.73 8.69 10.55
C GLY A 33 4.47 7.99 11.08
N PRO A 34 3.38 8.71 11.39
CA PRO A 34 2.15 8.10 11.87
C PRO A 34 1.56 7.03 10.93
N LEU A 35 1.65 7.23 9.61
CA LEU A 35 1.17 6.25 8.64
C LEU A 35 2.08 5.02 8.55
N GLN A 36 3.39 5.16 8.78
CA GLN A 36 4.30 4.02 8.87
C GLN A 36 4.01 3.19 10.12
N GLU A 37 3.81 3.82 11.27
CA GLU A 37 3.44 3.14 12.52
C GLU A 37 2.11 2.40 12.38
N LEU A 38 1.11 3.05 11.78
CA LEU A 38 -0.18 2.43 11.50
C LEU A 38 -0.05 1.22 10.57
N ALA A 39 0.72 1.34 9.50
CA ALA A 39 0.93 0.23 8.56
C ALA A 39 1.60 -0.96 9.26
N ALA A 40 2.62 -0.70 10.09
CA ALA A 40 3.30 -1.75 10.85
C ALA A 40 2.36 -2.43 11.85
N ALA A 41 1.56 -1.67 12.59
CA ALA A 41 0.58 -2.21 13.52
C ALA A 41 -0.48 -3.07 12.81
N TYR A 42 -0.97 -2.61 11.65
CA TYR A 42 -1.89 -3.37 10.81
C TYR A 42 -1.28 -4.69 10.32
N ASP A 43 -0.03 -4.67 9.85
CA ASP A 43 0.63 -5.88 9.36
C ASP A 43 0.81 -6.94 10.45
N GLN A 44 1.04 -6.53 11.69
CA GLN A 44 1.04 -7.44 12.85
C GLN A 44 -0.37 -7.97 13.13
N ALA A 45 -1.36 -7.08 13.23
CA ALA A 45 -2.73 -7.46 13.58
C ALA A 45 -3.38 -8.36 12.53
N ARG A 46 -3.05 -8.21 11.24
CA ARG A 46 -3.60 -9.05 10.15
C ARG A 46 -3.13 -10.51 10.22
N GLN A 47 -2.00 -10.76 10.88
CA GLN A 47 -1.46 -12.12 11.07
C GLN A 47 -2.00 -12.78 12.35
N ASP A 48 -2.73 -12.02 13.18
CA ASP A 48 -3.40 -12.56 14.37
C ASP A 48 -4.55 -13.48 13.93
N PRO A 49 -4.58 -14.76 14.37
CA PRO A 49 -5.54 -15.77 13.92
C PRO A 49 -7.02 -15.46 14.15
#